data_AF-A0A2R6MPW2-F1
#
_entry.id   AF-A0A2R6MPW2-F1
#
_cell.length_a   1.000
_cell.length_b   1.000
_cell.length_c   1.000
_cell.angle_alpha   90.00
_cell.angle_beta   90.00
_cell.angle_gamma   90.00
#
_symmetry.space_group_name_H-M   'P 1'
#
loop_
_entity.id
_entity.type
_entity.pdbx_description
1 polymer ?
#
loop_
_entity_poly.entity_id
_entity_poly.type
_entity_poly.pdbx_seq_one_letter_code
_entity_poly.pdbx_strand_id
1 'polypeptide(L)'
;MQLVSRDRLAAACRAADRSAVTDMVAALYDARGYEVESPAEGRLTLQPGEEAVAVCPAVPSEVSAETDVLVTVDGGTASTGDDAPDVVDTSALHEQLHYAVDRAAARDLLAAHLGIDAVTDGPGSTGDTEREGSKDRHSGRDASGGQPAVAGQDREAAPGRWLPAAGAVPDTLRVPARLRRRGAPDRHLLATVAVVAVVTGALLGLVFLPPGSGTRGSTGVGSVTETATPAGTATQPAGDDRNGEAIAAARTLATETPARSLTAAVQQPDDRYPPGVDESGLADYERLVAAHRASLAEGSYTLTVQYREFEDGRVTGTYVETIRVESRRRYSVSVSAAGAFETSPRAIVGADAFSDENRTWVRLRSTEPFARSRLSTARVLDQTARYLRWSLSAEESTLGERVREENRTVYRVTTAGDPYPGIRDANGTVYVTDDGLIRYGQWDYVTASDGTRVEFAVRTSEVGTTRVSRPPWAEQGGNDDGAS
;
A
#
# COMPACT_ATOMS: atom_id res chain seq x y z
N MET A 1 7.65 15.01 11.87
CA MET A 1 7.45 14.50 13.25
C MET A 1 7.01 13.05 13.15
N GLN A 2 7.72 12.06 13.71
CA GLN A 2 7.35 10.64 13.65
C GLN A 2 6.21 10.34 14.67
N LEU A 3 5.25 9.46 14.35
CA LEU A 3 4.08 9.16 15.22
C LEU A 3 4.52 8.27 16.39
N VAL A 4 5.07 7.10 16.04
CA VAL A 4 5.64 6.09 16.94
C VAL A 4 6.63 5.26 16.11
N SER A 5 7.70 4.73 16.69
CA SER A 5 8.57 3.76 15.99
C SER A 5 7.89 2.39 15.89
N ARG A 6 8.29 1.56 14.92
CA ARG A 6 7.76 0.19 14.78
C ARG A 6 7.98 -0.63 16.05
N ASP A 7 9.19 -0.56 16.62
CA ASP A 7 9.55 -1.30 17.83
C ASP A 7 8.73 -0.86 19.05
N ARG A 8 8.46 0.44 19.19
CA ARG A 8 7.64 0.96 20.28
C ARG A 8 6.19 0.55 20.13
N LEU A 9 5.64 0.57 18.91
CA LEU A 9 4.29 0.05 18.66
C LEU A 9 4.20 -1.43 19.00
N ALA A 10 5.14 -2.24 18.51
CA ALA A 10 5.17 -3.68 18.79
C ALA A 10 5.31 -3.95 20.29
N ALA A 11 6.15 -3.21 21.01
CA ALA A 11 6.29 -3.34 22.46
C ALA A 11 5.01 -2.96 23.21
N ALA A 12 4.32 -1.89 22.78
CA ALA A 12 3.06 -1.47 23.37
C ALA A 12 1.93 -2.48 23.12
N CYS A 13 1.81 -3.00 21.90
CA CYS A 13 0.85 -4.05 21.58
C CYS A 13 1.10 -5.33 22.39
N ARG A 14 2.37 -5.69 22.66
CA ARG A 14 2.72 -6.83 23.53
C ARG A 14 2.42 -6.60 25.00
N ALA A 15 2.48 -5.35 25.46
CA ALA A 15 2.20 -4.99 26.85
C ALA A 15 0.70 -4.79 27.12
N ALA A 16 -0.07 -4.44 26.08
CA ALA A 16 -1.51 -4.31 26.15
C ALA A 16 -2.20 -5.67 26.23
N ASP A 17 -3.37 -5.71 26.86
CA ASP A 17 -4.21 -6.91 26.79
C ASP A 17 -4.85 -7.04 25.40
N ARG A 18 -5.34 -8.25 25.11
CA ARG A 18 -5.94 -8.58 23.80
C ARG A 18 -7.15 -7.69 23.50
N SER A 19 -7.94 -7.32 24.51
CA SER A 19 -9.11 -6.46 24.33
C SER A 19 -8.68 -5.07 23.85
N ALA A 20 -7.67 -4.47 24.47
CA ALA A 20 -7.16 -3.16 24.10
C ALA A 20 -6.59 -3.13 22.67
N VAL A 21 -5.86 -4.17 22.27
CA VAL A 21 -5.39 -4.30 20.87
C VAL A 21 -6.56 -4.49 19.90
N THR A 22 -7.57 -5.27 20.28
CA THR A 22 -8.77 -5.48 19.47
C THR A 22 -9.55 -4.19 19.28
N ASP A 23 -9.74 -3.42 20.34
CA ASP A 23 -10.41 -2.12 20.31
C ASP A 23 -9.64 -1.11 19.45
N MET A 24 -8.30 -1.10 19.54
CA MET A 24 -7.46 -0.28 18.67
C MET A 24 -7.63 -0.67 17.19
N VAL A 25 -7.62 -1.96 16.87
CA VAL A 25 -7.81 -2.45 15.49
C VAL A 25 -9.20 -2.09 14.98
N ALA A 26 -10.23 -2.24 15.82
CA ALA A 26 -11.59 -1.86 15.47
C ALA A 26 -11.68 -0.36 15.16
N ALA A 27 -11.14 0.49 16.04
CA ALA A 27 -11.15 1.94 15.85
C ALA A 27 -10.27 2.39 14.67
N LEU A 28 -9.20 1.65 14.35
CA LEU A 28 -8.41 1.87 13.14
C LEU A 28 -9.22 1.58 11.86
N TYR A 29 -9.98 0.49 11.82
CA TYR A 29 -10.84 0.18 10.67
C TYR A 29 -12.03 1.14 10.57
N ASP A 30 -12.63 1.54 11.69
CA ASP A 30 -13.68 2.57 11.72
C ASP A 30 -13.17 3.92 11.17
N ALA A 31 -11.98 4.35 11.60
CA ALA A 31 -11.33 5.55 11.08
C ALA A 31 -10.95 5.46 9.58
N ARG A 32 -10.88 4.23 9.03
CA ARG A 32 -10.70 3.98 7.59
C ARG A 32 -12.02 3.97 6.82
N GLY A 33 -13.15 4.16 7.49
CA GLY A 33 -14.49 4.22 6.92
C GLY A 33 -15.21 2.87 6.83
N TYR A 34 -14.75 1.86 7.57
CA TYR A 34 -15.49 0.59 7.69
C TYR A 34 -16.49 0.69 8.83
N GLU A 35 -17.66 0.06 8.67
CA GLU A 35 -18.51 -0.22 9.81
C GLU A 35 -18.00 -1.50 10.48
N VAL A 36 -17.73 -1.44 11.79
CA VAL A 36 -17.06 -2.50 12.54
C VAL A 36 -18.00 -3.08 13.58
N GLU A 37 -18.30 -4.36 13.47
CA GLU A 37 -19.01 -5.12 14.49
C GLU A 37 -18.02 -5.98 15.28
N SER A 38 -18.20 -6.06 16.60
CA SER A 38 -17.37 -6.90 17.49
C SER A 38 -18.24 -7.98 18.12
N PRO A 39 -18.49 -9.11 17.42
CA PRO A 39 -19.39 -10.15 17.91
C PRO A 39 -18.84 -10.90 19.12
N ALA A 40 -17.52 -10.90 19.32
CA ALA A 40 -16.83 -11.56 20.42
C ALA A 40 -15.44 -10.94 20.66
N GLU A 41 -14.87 -11.18 21.84
CA GLU A 41 -13.52 -10.71 22.16
C GLU A 41 -12.48 -11.25 21.15
N GLY A 42 -11.69 -10.34 20.57
CA GLY A 42 -10.66 -10.68 19.59
C GLY A 42 -11.19 -11.05 18.20
N ARG A 43 -12.47 -10.82 17.91
CA ARG A 43 -13.06 -11.00 16.57
C ARG A 43 -13.83 -9.76 16.15
N LEU A 44 -13.63 -9.33 14.91
CA LEU A 44 -14.32 -8.22 14.28
C LEU A 44 -14.94 -8.67 12.96
N THR A 45 -16.01 -8.01 12.55
CA THR A 45 -16.60 -8.13 11.22
C THR A 45 -16.62 -6.74 10.58
N LEU A 46 -16.07 -6.61 9.38
CA LEU A 46 -15.95 -5.33 8.68
C LEU A 46 -16.97 -5.23 7.54
N GLN A 47 -17.59 -4.06 7.44
CA GLN A 47 -18.49 -3.69 6.35
C GLN A 47 -17.97 -2.44 5.61
N PRO A 48 -18.17 -2.33 4.29
CA PRO A 48 -18.84 -3.29 3.40
C PRO A 48 -17.92 -4.47 3.03
N GLY A 49 -18.41 -5.70 3.15
CA GLY A 49 -17.66 -6.88 2.67
C GLY A 49 -17.83 -8.15 3.50
N GLU A 50 -18.39 -8.05 4.71
CA GLU A 50 -18.48 -9.16 5.67
C GLU A 50 -17.11 -9.80 5.99
N GLU A 51 -16.04 -9.00 5.98
CA GLU A 51 -14.68 -9.50 6.22
C GLU A 51 -14.48 -9.79 7.71
N ALA A 52 -14.15 -11.04 8.04
CA ALA A 52 -13.94 -11.46 9.41
C ALA A 52 -12.47 -11.30 9.81
N VAL A 53 -12.22 -10.48 10.83
CA VAL A 53 -10.89 -10.21 11.37
C VAL A 53 -10.75 -10.91 12.72
N ALA A 54 -9.68 -11.68 12.90
CA ALA A 54 -9.28 -12.22 14.19
C ALA A 54 -8.03 -11.49 14.69
N VAL A 55 -8.04 -11.02 15.94
CA VAL A 55 -6.89 -10.38 16.59
C VAL A 55 -6.30 -11.36 17.60
N CYS A 56 -5.06 -11.79 17.40
CA CYS A 56 -4.38 -12.78 18.23
C CYS A 56 -2.98 -12.27 18.65
N PRO A 57 -2.48 -12.60 19.85
CA PRO A 57 -1.11 -12.26 20.22
C PRO A 57 -0.07 -12.89 19.28
N ALA A 58 -0.28 -14.16 18.92
CA ALA A 58 0.52 -14.92 17.97
C ALA A 58 -0.37 -15.68 17.00
N VAL A 59 0.20 -16.12 15.87
CA VAL A 59 -0.50 -16.97 14.88
C VAL A 59 -0.90 -18.30 15.54
N PRO A 60 -2.20 -18.61 15.66
CA PRO A 60 -2.63 -19.88 16.24
C PRO A 60 -2.31 -21.04 15.28
N SER A 61 -2.16 -22.24 15.83
CA SER A 61 -1.92 -23.45 15.02
C SER A 61 -3.09 -23.78 14.09
N GLU A 62 -4.30 -23.37 14.47
CA GLU A 62 -5.51 -23.48 13.68
C GLU A 62 -6.21 -22.12 13.67
N VAL A 63 -6.43 -21.59 12.48
CA VAL A 63 -7.27 -20.41 12.29
C VAL A 63 -8.63 -20.88 11.78
N SER A 64 -9.70 -20.29 12.30
CA SER A 64 -11.05 -20.53 11.79
C SER A 64 -11.09 -20.25 10.29
N ALA A 65 -11.67 -21.17 9.50
CA ALA A 65 -11.82 -21.03 8.06
C ALA A 65 -12.73 -19.85 7.65
N GLU A 66 -13.44 -19.26 8.61
CA GLU A 66 -14.25 -18.06 8.42
C GLU A 66 -13.42 -16.77 8.58
N THR A 67 -12.19 -16.84 9.09
CA THR A 67 -11.35 -15.66 9.27
C THR A 67 -10.69 -15.28 7.94
N ASP A 68 -10.95 -14.07 7.47
CA ASP A 68 -10.32 -13.50 6.27
C ASP A 68 -9.00 -12.80 6.61
N VAL A 69 -8.92 -12.14 7.77
CA VAL A 69 -7.73 -11.39 8.22
C VAL A 69 -7.33 -11.80 9.63
N LEU A 70 -6.05 -12.10 9.82
CA LEU A 70 -5.46 -12.41 11.10
C LEU A 70 -4.47 -11.31 11.51
N VAL A 71 -4.85 -10.50 12.49
CA VAL A 71 -3.97 -9.51 13.10
C VAL A 71 -3.13 -10.17 14.19
N THR A 72 -1.79 -10.10 14.08
CA THR A 72 -0.85 -10.71 15.03
C THR A 72 0.10 -9.68 15.65
N VAL A 73 0.36 -9.81 16.95
CA VAL A 73 1.26 -8.89 17.67
C VAL A 73 2.72 -9.33 17.57
N ASP A 74 2.98 -10.62 17.79
CA ASP A 74 4.31 -11.23 17.80
C ASP A 74 4.81 -11.59 16.40
N GLY A 75 4.04 -11.27 15.36
CA GLY A 75 4.32 -11.69 13.99
C GLY A 75 4.05 -13.18 13.79
N GLY A 76 4.73 -13.76 12.81
CA GLY A 76 4.60 -15.16 12.41
C GLY A 76 4.00 -15.32 11.02
N THR A 77 4.29 -16.46 10.40
CA THR A 77 3.71 -16.85 9.12
C THR A 77 2.52 -17.76 9.39
N ALA A 78 1.31 -17.38 8.94
CA ALA A 78 0.20 -18.33 8.88
C ALA A 78 0.52 -19.46 7.90
N SER A 79 -0.13 -20.61 8.09
CA SER A 79 -0.04 -21.73 7.14
C SER A 79 -0.39 -21.27 5.72
N THR A 80 0.28 -21.83 4.73
CA THR A 80 0.17 -21.46 3.31
C THR A 80 -1.01 -22.11 2.57
N GLY A 81 -2.12 -22.37 3.26
CA GLY A 81 -3.32 -23.00 2.67
C GLY A 81 -4.23 -22.03 1.91
N ASP A 82 -5.06 -22.55 1.00
CA ASP A 82 -6.00 -21.79 0.14
C ASP A 82 -7.00 -20.93 0.92
N ASP A 83 -7.34 -21.36 2.13
CA ASP A 83 -8.27 -20.70 3.04
C ASP A 83 -7.54 -20.06 4.23
N ALA A 84 -6.23 -19.81 4.11
CA ALA A 84 -5.48 -19.10 5.13
C ALA A 84 -5.81 -17.60 5.10
N PRO A 85 -6.00 -16.97 6.27
CA PRO A 85 -6.27 -15.56 6.36
C PRO A 85 -5.06 -14.71 5.93
N ASP A 86 -5.33 -13.49 5.46
CA ASP A 86 -4.32 -12.45 5.30
C ASP A 86 -3.76 -12.05 6.67
N VAL A 87 -2.44 -12.18 6.85
CA VAL A 87 -1.78 -11.85 8.13
C VAL A 87 -1.37 -10.38 8.16
N VAL A 88 -1.82 -9.66 9.18
CA VAL A 88 -1.44 -8.26 9.47
C VAL A 88 -0.64 -8.24 10.76
N ASP A 89 0.67 -8.13 10.67
CA ASP A 89 1.53 -8.02 11.85
C ASP A 89 1.64 -6.58 12.39
N THR A 90 2.45 -6.37 13.43
CA THR A 90 2.68 -5.04 14.02
C THR A 90 3.37 -4.06 13.08
N SER A 91 4.16 -4.54 12.10
CA SER A 91 4.76 -3.67 11.08
C SER A 91 3.69 -3.21 10.08
N ALA A 92 2.80 -4.11 9.66
CA ALA A 92 1.66 -3.76 8.82
C ALA A 92 0.67 -2.84 9.56
N LEU A 93 0.41 -3.07 10.85
CA LEU A 93 -0.40 -2.15 11.68
C LEU A 93 0.26 -0.78 11.82
N HIS A 94 1.58 -0.73 12.00
CA HIS A 94 2.33 0.52 12.04
C HIS A 94 2.13 1.31 10.75
N GLU A 95 2.21 0.64 9.61
CA GLU A 95 1.94 1.23 8.31
C GLU A 95 0.47 1.64 8.16
N GLN A 96 -0.48 0.88 8.69
CA GLN A 96 -1.87 1.33 8.65
C GLN A 96 -2.10 2.58 9.52
N LEU A 97 -1.51 2.67 10.71
CA LEU A 97 -1.62 3.84 11.58
C LEU A 97 -0.95 5.08 10.99
N HIS A 98 0.21 4.93 10.37
CA HIS A 98 0.90 6.08 9.77
C HIS A 98 0.28 6.53 8.46
N TYR A 99 -0.31 5.61 7.70
CA TYR A 99 -0.59 5.85 6.29
C TYR A 99 -2.04 5.62 5.85
N ALA A 100 -2.87 4.93 6.65
CA ALA A 100 -4.26 4.62 6.28
C ALA A 100 -5.30 5.52 6.97
N VAL A 101 -4.90 6.33 7.96
CA VAL A 101 -5.77 7.26 8.70
C VAL A 101 -5.10 8.63 8.87
N ASP A 102 -5.90 9.65 9.19
CA ASP A 102 -5.37 10.99 9.49
C ASP A 102 -4.41 10.96 10.68
N ARG A 103 -3.43 11.87 10.69
CA ARG A 103 -2.38 11.90 11.71
C ARG A 103 -2.89 12.27 13.09
N ALA A 104 -3.92 13.10 13.23
CA ALA A 104 -4.55 13.37 14.51
C ALA A 104 -5.29 12.11 15.00
N ALA A 105 -6.07 11.47 14.12
CA ALA A 105 -6.75 10.22 14.44
C ALA A 105 -5.76 9.12 14.88
N ALA A 106 -4.66 8.92 14.17
CA ALA A 106 -3.62 7.97 14.55
C ALA A 106 -3.05 8.24 15.95
N ARG A 107 -2.82 9.52 16.31
CA ARG A 107 -2.35 9.89 17.66
C ARG A 107 -3.41 9.58 18.71
N ASP A 108 -4.66 9.91 18.43
CA ASP A 108 -5.77 9.68 19.35
C ASP A 108 -5.98 8.18 19.58
N LEU A 109 -5.88 7.35 18.53
CA LEU A 109 -5.94 5.89 18.63
C LEU A 109 -4.80 5.33 19.50
N LEU A 110 -3.56 5.77 19.25
CA LEU A 110 -2.38 5.35 20.00
C LEU A 110 -2.47 5.75 21.48
N ALA A 111 -2.94 6.96 21.77
CA ALA A 111 -3.10 7.45 23.14
C ALA A 111 -4.25 6.73 23.86
N ALA A 112 -5.41 6.58 23.21
CA ALA A 112 -6.60 6.01 23.82
C ALA A 112 -6.46 4.52 24.14
N HIS A 113 -5.85 3.73 23.25
CA HIS A 113 -5.83 2.28 23.38
C HIS A 113 -4.50 1.70 23.86
N LEU A 114 -3.38 2.38 23.58
CA LEU A 114 -2.04 1.89 23.95
C LEU A 114 -1.30 2.80 24.94
N GLY A 115 -1.88 3.94 25.34
CA GLY A 115 -1.25 4.89 26.25
C GLY A 115 0.01 5.56 25.67
N ILE A 116 0.13 5.63 24.34
CA ILE A 116 1.28 6.25 23.67
C ILE A 116 0.97 7.72 23.36
N ASP A 117 1.50 8.62 24.18
CA ASP A 117 1.49 10.06 23.90
C ASP A 117 2.56 10.41 22.84
N ALA A 118 2.13 10.77 21.63
CA ALA A 118 3.01 11.08 20.50
C ALA A 118 3.86 12.37 20.67
N VAL A 119 3.71 13.10 21.77
CA VAL A 119 4.34 14.42 21.99
C VAL A 119 5.66 14.31 22.76
N THR A 120 5.89 13.24 23.52
CA THR A 120 7.02 13.17 24.46
C THR A 120 8.34 12.67 23.85
N ASP A 121 8.34 12.16 22.62
CA ASP A 121 9.54 11.60 22.01
C ASP A 121 10.25 12.61 21.10
N GLY A 122 10.85 13.62 21.73
CA GLY A 122 12.01 14.26 21.13
C GLY A 122 13.18 13.26 21.07
N PRO A 123 14.06 13.32 20.06
CA PRO A 123 15.16 12.36 19.85
C PRO A 123 16.29 12.40 20.91
N GLY A 124 16.00 12.71 22.17
CA GLY A 124 17.00 12.98 23.20
C GLY A 124 16.77 12.33 24.57
N SER A 125 15.77 11.46 24.75
CA SER A 125 15.54 10.81 26.05
C SER A 125 15.91 9.32 26.02
N THR A 126 17.16 9.02 25.71
CA THR A 126 17.80 7.83 26.27
C THR A 126 18.05 8.12 27.74
N GLY A 127 17.24 7.53 28.60
CA GLY A 127 17.31 7.72 30.05
C GLY A 127 18.72 7.50 30.59
N ASP A 128 19.26 8.54 31.20
CA ASP A 128 20.21 8.43 32.30
C ASP A 128 19.55 7.59 33.40
N THR A 129 19.80 6.29 33.37
CA THR A 129 19.72 5.51 34.61
C THR A 129 20.83 6.00 35.53
N GLU A 130 20.45 6.86 36.48
CA GLU A 130 21.22 7.20 37.67
C GLU A 130 21.75 5.92 38.32
N ARG A 131 22.99 5.57 37.99
CA ARG A 131 23.79 4.62 38.75
C ARG A 131 24.62 5.42 39.73
N GLU A 132 24.03 5.66 40.91
CA GLU A 132 24.75 6.13 42.08
C GLU A 132 25.93 5.18 42.39
N GLY A 133 27.10 5.79 42.63
CA GLY A 133 28.15 5.18 43.44
C GLY A 133 29.33 4.57 42.69
N SER A 134 30.33 5.39 42.37
CA SER A 134 31.72 5.05 42.71
C SER A 134 32.63 6.29 42.64
N LYS A 135 32.95 6.82 43.83
CA LYS A 135 34.10 7.71 44.02
C LYS A 135 35.34 6.84 44.00
N ASP A 136 36.28 7.09 43.10
CA ASP A 136 37.68 7.06 43.50
C ASP A 136 38.59 7.91 42.63
N ARG A 137 39.55 8.49 43.33
CA ARG A 137 40.51 9.53 42.94
C ARG A 137 41.70 8.92 42.19
N HIS A 138 42.35 9.73 41.35
CA HIS A 138 43.80 10.02 41.25
C HIS A 138 44.11 10.46 39.81
N SER A 139 44.44 11.74 39.54
CA SER A 139 45.71 12.46 39.78
C SER A 139 46.54 12.55 38.49
N GLY A 140 47.05 13.75 38.19
CA GLY A 140 48.19 13.94 37.27
C GLY A 140 47.82 14.67 35.98
N ARG A 141 47.93 15.99 35.83
CA ARG A 141 49.12 16.87 35.92
C ARG A 141 49.76 17.14 34.55
N ASP A 142 49.81 18.43 34.25
CA ASP A 142 50.79 19.20 33.46
C ASP A 142 50.88 19.06 31.92
N ALA A 143 50.44 20.16 31.30
CA ALA A 143 51.31 21.16 30.64
C ALA A 143 51.53 21.10 29.12
N SER A 144 51.57 22.33 28.60
CA SER A 144 52.37 22.82 27.47
C SER A 144 51.82 22.64 26.06
N GLY A 145 51.27 23.75 25.54
CA GLY A 145 52.01 24.57 24.58
C GLY A 145 51.87 24.23 23.10
N GLY A 146 51.50 25.22 22.29
CA GLY A 146 51.78 25.21 20.85
C GLY A 146 50.73 25.89 19.98
N GLN A 147 50.71 27.23 19.96
CA GLN A 147 50.39 27.95 18.72
C GLN A 147 51.57 27.73 17.73
N PRO A 148 51.27 27.65 16.43
CA PRO A 148 51.64 28.79 15.59
C PRO A 148 50.57 29.16 14.56
N ALA A 149 50.79 30.35 14.00
CA ALA A 149 49.97 31.03 13.04
C ALA A 149 50.49 30.86 11.59
N VAL A 150 49.66 31.32 10.65
CA VAL A 150 49.97 31.85 9.30
C VAL A 150 50.19 30.87 8.14
N ALA A 151 49.21 30.85 7.22
CA ALA A 151 49.30 31.08 5.75
C ALA A 151 47.94 30.66 5.16
N GLY A 152 47.15 31.48 4.50
CA GLY A 152 47.52 32.41 3.45
C GLY A 152 47.43 31.69 2.10
N GLN A 153 46.23 31.54 1.53
CA GLN A 153 46.08 31.33 0.09
C GLN A 153 44.70 31.75 -0.41
N ASP A 154 44.73 32.89 -1.11
CA ASP A 154 43.73 33.37 -2.03
C ASP A 154 43.44 32.34 -3.14
N ARG A 155 42.15 32.18 -3.45
CA ARG A 155 41.67 31.93 -4.82
C ARG A 155 40.17 32.21 -4.93
N GLU A 156 39.91 33.50 -5.11
CA GLU A 156 39.10 34.06 -6.21
C GLU A 156 38.54 33.05 -7.22
N ALA A 157 37.21 32.87 -7.23
CA ALA A 157 36.37 32.75 -8.43
C ALA A 157 34.88 32.56 -8.04
N ALA A 158 34.18 33.67 -7.83
CA ALA A 158 32.75 33.79 -8.16
C ALA A 158 32.66 34.91 -9.19
N PRO A 159 31.72 34.83 -10.17
CA PRO A 159 30.48 35.54 -9.90
C PRO A 159 29.23 34.89 -10.54
N GLY A 160 28.10 35.05 -9.85
CA GLY A 160 26.77 34.68 -10.35
C GLY A 160 25.66 35.24 -9.48
N ARG A 161 25.71 36.55 -9.22
CA ARG A 161 24.76 37.32 -8.42
C ARG A 161 23.60 37.80 -9.29
N TRP A 162 22.36 37.44 -8.96
CA TRP A 162 21.16 38.17 -9.36
C TRP A 162 20.13 38.18 -8.23
N LEU A 163 20.07 39.30 -7.51
CA LEU A 163 18.93 39.92 -6.79
C LEU A 163 19.37 41.38 -6.54
N PRO A 164 18.49 42.39 -6.62
CA PRO A 164 17.45 42.69 -5.61
C PRO A 164 16.16 43.29 -6.26
N ALA A 165 15.09 43.80 -5.63
CA ALA A 165 14.69 44.24 -4.28
C ALA A 165 13.13 44.31 -4.28
N ALA A 166 12.41 43.92 -3.22
CA ALA A 166 11.95 44.72 -2.07
C ALA A 166 10.62 45.52 -2.23
N GLY A 167 9.74 45.32 -1.25
CA GLY A 167 8.60 46.16 -0.86
C GLY A 167 7.31 45.34 -0.70
N ALA A 168 6.54 45.38 0.37
CA ALA A 168 6.60 46.02 1.68
C ALA A 168 5.57 45.31 2.59
N VAL A 169 5.86 45.23 3.89
CA VAL A 169 4.95 44.78 4.96
C VAL A 169 4.07 45.96 5.42
N PRO A 170 2.86 45.71 5.94
CA PRO A 170 2.59 46.25 7.26
C PRO A 170 2.05 45.22 8.24
N ASP A 171 2.45 45.50 9.48
CA ASP A 171 2.25 44.78 10.73
C ASP A 171 0.89 45.13 11.38
N THR A 172 0.59 44.45 12.48
CA THR A 172 -0.50 44.63 13.46
C THR A 172 -1.78 43.81 13.25
N LEU A 173 -1.94 42.77 14.09
CA LEU A 173 -2.87 42.82 15.23
C LEU A 173 -2.57 41.67 16.22
N ARG A 174 -2.14 42.06 17.42
CA ARG A 174 -2.12 41.23 18.63
C ARG A 174 -3.51 41.21 19.29
N VAL A 175 -3.66 40.26 20.24
CA VAL A 175 -4.52 40.23 21.46
C VAL A 175 -5.61 39.12 21.40
N PRO A 176 -5.90 38.36 22.48
CA PRO A 176 -5.03 37.57 23.36
C PRO A 176 -5.62 36.16 23.64
N ALA A 177 -4.90 35.35 24.44
CA ALA A 177 -5.41 34.13 25.05
C ALA A 177 -6.59 34.38 26.02
N ARG A 178 -7.64 33.55 25.95
CA ARG A 178 -8.54 33.28 27.08
C ARG A 178 -8.90 31.79 27.14
N LEU A 179 -8.40 31.17 28.21
CA LEU A 179 -8.90 29.95 28.82
C LEU A 179 -10.43 29.96 28.98
N ARG A 180 -11.11 28.89 28.54
CA ARG A 180 -12.28 28.36 29.23
C ARG A 180 -12.26 26.82 29.27
N ARG A 181 -11.93 26.33 30.46
CA ARG A 181 -12.35 25.04 31.03
C ARG A 181 -13.88 25.01 31.24
N ARG A 182 -14.41 23.78 31.30
CA ARG A 182 -15.76 23.30 31.70
C ARG A 182 -16.74 23.13 30.53
N GLY A 183 -17.33 21.95 30.28
CA GLY A 183 -17.22 20.67 30.99
C GLY A 183 -18.06 19.57 30.34
N ALA A 184 -17.69 18.31 30.59
CA ALA A 184 -18.64 17.22 30.78
C ALA A 184 -19.26 17.39 32.18
N PRO A 185 -20.55 17.08 32.39
CA PRO A 185 -21.09 15.71 32.38
C PRO A 185 -22.41 15.65 31.57
N ASP A 186 -23.12 14.55 31.34
CA ASP A 186 -23.42 13.42 32.21
C ASP A 186 -23.98 12.27 31.36
N ARG A 187 -23.67 11.05 31.78
CA ARG A 187 -24.38 9.84 31.40
C ARG A 187 -25.76 9.87 32.07
N HIS A 188 -26.81 9.37 31.41
CA HIS A 188 -27.73 8.34 31.92
C HIS A 188 -29.07 8.31 31.15
N LEU A 189 -29.63 7.08 31.14
CA LEU A 189 -30.96 6.60 30.76
C LEU A 189 -31.20 6.25 29.28
N LEU A 190 -31.25 4.96 28.93
CA LEU A 190 -32.28 3.92 29.21
C LEU A 190 -33.50 4.02 28.28
N ALA A 191 -33.56 3.09 27.33
CA ALA A 191 -34.75 2.38 26.88
C ALA A 191 -34.21 1.17 26.08
N THR A 192 -34.12 -0.06 26.60
CA THR A 192 -35.20 -0.96 27.03
C THR A 192 -36.32 -1.04 25.99
N VAL A 193 -36.14 -1.89 24.98
CA VAL A 193 -37.24 -2.60 24.34
C VAL A 193 -36.92 -4.09 24.39
N ALA A 194 -37.79 -4.82 25.07
CA ALA A 194 -37.71 -6.25 25.26
C ALA A 194 -38.89 -6.92 24.54
N VAL A 195 -38.60 -8.12 24.02
CA VAL A 195 -39.51 -9.25 23.77
C VAL A 195 -40.43 -9.17 22.54
N VAL A 196 -40.21 -10.09 21.58
CA VAL A 196 -41.13 -11.21 21.31
C VAL A 196 -40.31 -12.45 20.95
N ALA A 197 -40.57 -13.53 21.70
CA ALA A 197 -40.10 -14.88 21.44
C ALA A 197 -41.20 -15.72 20.77
N VAL A 198 -40.79 -16.90 20.30
CA VAL A 198 -41.58 -18.11 19.95
C VAL A 198 -41.94 -18.26 18.46
N VAL A 199 -41.27 -19.20 17.77
CA VAL A 199 -41.87 -20.51 17.41
C VAL A 199 -40.79 -21.60 17.35
N THR A 200 -41.10 -22.66 18.08
CA THR A 200 -40.43 -23.95 18.28
C THR A 200 -40.64 -24.89 17.08
N GLY A 201 -39.68 -25.78 16.80
CA GLY A 201 -40.05 -27.18 16.49
C GLY A 201 -39.49 -27.84 15.22
N ALA A 202 -38.45 -28.65 15.42
CA ALA A 202 -38.30 -30.07 15.07
C ALA A 202 -38.46 -30.58 13.62
N LEU A 203 -37.44 -31.33 13.14
CA LEU A 203 -37.50 -32.74 12.66
C LEU A 203 -36.14 -33.09 11.98
N LEU A 204 -35.29 -33.95 12.56
CA LEU A 204 -35.20 -35.40 12.31
C LEU A 204 -35.10 -35.78 10.83
N GLY A 205 -33.91 -36.26 10.41
CA GLY A 205 -33.67 -36.79 9.06
C GLY A 205 -32.30 -37.45 8.92
N LEU A 206 -32.07 -38.50 9.71
CA LEU A 206 -30.89 -39.36 9.67
C LEU A 206 -31.07 -40.39 8.54
N VAL A 207 -30.21 -40.38 7.51
CA VAL A 207 -30.18 -41.41 6.46
C VAL A 207 -28.80 -42.05 6.42
N PHE A 208 -28.75 -43.31 6.87
CA PHE A 208 -27.72 -44.30 6.61
C PHE A 208 -27.82 -44.81 5.17
N LEU A 209 -26.68 -45.10 4.52
CA LEU A 209 -26.49 -46.08 3.42
C LEU A 209 -24.95 -46.25 3.16
N PRO A 210 -24.47 -47.36 2.52
CA PRO A 210 -23.58 -48.34 3.13
C PRO A 210 -22.16 -48.42 2.51
N PRO A 211 -21.21 -49.18 3.10
CA PRO A 211 -19.88 -49.40 2.53
C PRO A 211 -19.92 -50.41 1.37
N GLY A 212 -19.61 -49.95 0.17
CA GLY A 212 -19.37 -50.78 -1.00
C GLY A 212 -17.92 -51.30 -0.99
N SER A 213 -17.77 -52.59 -0.72
CA SER A 213 -16.55 -53.36 -0.92
C SER A 213 -16.59 -54.05 -2.29
N GLY A 214 -15.52 -53.94 -3.07
CA GLY A 214 -15.33 -54.73 -4.29
C GLY A 214 -13.90 -54.58 -4.81
N THR A 215 -12.98 -55.50 -4.50
CA THR A 215 -12.59 -56.71 -5.25
C THR A 215 -11.33 -56.49 -6.09
N ARG A 216 -10.36 -57.36 -5.79
CA ARG A 216 -9.05 -57.59 -6.42
C ARG A 216 -9.10 -57.86 -7.92
N GLY A 217 -7.99 -57.52 -8.56
CA GLY A 217 -7.46 -58.05 -9.84
C GLY A 217 -6.59 -56.98 -10.48
N SER A 218 -5.42 -57.21 -11.06
CA SER A 218 -4.68 -58.41 -11.42
C SER A 218 -3.25 -57.95 -11.75
N THR A 219 -2.28 -58.79 -11.41
CA THR A 219 -0.91 -58.78 -11.90
C THR A 219 -0.78 -58.60 -13.41
N GLY A 220 0.18 -57.77 -13.83
CA GLY A 220 0.66 -57.65 -15.20
C GLY A 220 2.16 -57.32 -15.21
N VAL A 221 2.98 -58.37 -15.21
CA VAL A 221 4.42 -58.34 -15.47
C VAL A 221 4.62 -58.16 -16.98
N GLY A 222 5.46 -57.21 -17.39
CA GLY A 222 5.75 -56.91 -18.79
C GLY A 222 7.11 -56.25 -18.99
N SER A 223 8.15 -57.07 -18.92
CA SER A 223 9.42 -57.06 -19.66
C SER A 223 9.93 -55.77 -20.34
N VAL A 224 11.09 -55.37 -19.85
CA VAL A 224 12.26 -54.74 -20.51
C VAL A 224 12.27 -54.81 -22.04
N THR A 225 12.52 -53.67 -22.69
CA THR A 225 13.26 -53.62 -23.95
C THR A 225 14.18 -52.39 -23.92
N GLU A 226 15.49 -52.67 -23.84
CA GLU A 226 16.57 -51.73 -24.10
C GLU A 226 16.43 -51.14 -25.51
N THR A 227 16.60 -49.84 -25.67
CA THR A 227 16.98 -49.26 -26.96
C THR A 227 17.98 -48.14 -26.75
N ALA A 228 19.05 -48.25 -27.55
CA ALA A 228 20.33 -47.61 -27.38
C ALA A 228 20.34 -46.09 -27.55
N THR A 229 21.23 -45.49 -26.77
CA THR A 229 21.81 -44.15 -26.90
C THR A 229 22.44 -43.91 -28.27
N PRO A 230 22.18 -42.74 -28.88
CA PRO A 230 23.21 -42.01 -29.60
C PRO A 230 23.59 -40.75 -28.84
N ALA A 231 24.89 -40.61 -28.59
CA ALA A 231 25.51 -39.40 -28.08
C ALA A 231 25.31 -38.26 -29.09
N GLY A 232 24.58 -37.23 -28.66
CA GLY A 232 24.40 -35.98 -29.38
C GLY A 232 24.86 -34.82 -28.50
N THR A 233 25.93 -34.18 -28.92
CA THR A 233 26.58 -32.98 -28.37
C THR A 233 25.58 -31.93 -27.88
N ALA A 234 25.66 -31.58 -26.60
CA ALA A 234 24.89 -30.50 -26.01
C ALA A 234 25.39 -29.14 -26.54
N THR A 235 24.61 -28.54 -27.45
CA THR A 235 24.67 -27.09 -27.69
C THR A 235 23.68 -26.43 -26.74
N GLN A 236 24.24 -25.64 -25.84
CA GLN A 236 23.57 -24.78 -24.87
C GLN A 236 22.59 -23.84 -25.61
N PRO A 237 21.27 -23.85 -25.31
CA PRO A 237 20.37 -22.87 -25.88
C PRO A 237 20.59 -21.51 -25.20
N ALA A 238 20.77 -20.50 -26.04
CA ALA A 238 20.86 -19.09 -25.67
C ALA A 238 19.63 -18.67 -24.86
N GLY A 239 19.86 -17.78 -23.89
CA GLY A 239 18.84 -17.20 -23.02
C GLY A 239 17.71 -16.56 -23.82
N ASP A 240 16.50 -16.79 -23.31
CA ASP A 240 15.23 -16.26 -23.82
C ASP A 240 15.19 -14.74 -23.58
N ASP A 241 15.54 -13.95 -24.60
CA ASP A 241 15.54 -12.47 -24.65
C ASP A 241 14.10 -11.87 -24.67
N ARG A 242 13.14 -12.49 -23.99
CA ARG A 242 11.75 -11.98 -23.91
C ARG A 242 11.56 -10.81 -22.92
N ASN A 243 12.60 -10.43 -22.20
CA ASN A 243 12.56 -9.30 -21.26
C ASN A 243 12.79 -7.92 -21.91
N GLY A 244 13.20 -7.85 -23.18
CA GLY A 244 13.49 -6.59 -23.86
C GLY A 244 12.26 -5.85 -24.40
N GLU A 245 11.22 -6.57 -24.83
CA GLU A 245 10.08 -6.00 -25.55
C GLU A 245 9.08 -5.29 -24.61
N ALA A 246 8.94 -5.76 -23.37
CA ALA A 246 8.12 -5.12 -22.35
C ALA A 246 8.72 -3.77 -21.85
N ILE A 247 10.05 -3.62 -21.89
CA ILE A 247 10.75 -2.41 -21.43
C ILE A 247 10.77 -1.35 -22.55
N ALA A 248 10.82 -1.76 -23.82
CA ALA A 248 10.72 -0.85 -24.96
C ALA A 248 9.29 -0.27 -25.11
N ALA A 249 8.24 -1.07 -24.88
CA ALA A 249 6.85 -0.60 -24.95
C ALA A 249 6.50 0.46 -23.88
N ALA A 250 7.17 0.43 -22.71
CA ALA A 250 7.01 1.44 -21.68
C ALA A 250 7.76 2.75 -21.99
N ARG A 251 8.87 2.68 -22.76
CA ARG A 251 9.71 3.83 -23.09
C ARG A 251 9.20 4.66 -24.27
N THR A 252 8.38 4.07 -25.15
CA THR A 252 7.87 4.73 -26.36
C THR A 252 6.67 5.65 -26.11
N LEU A 253 6.08 5.68 -24.90
CA LEU A 253 4.90 6.53 -24.61
C LEU A 253 5.18 7.77 -23.74
N ALA A 254 6.44 8.04 -23.39
CA ALA A 254 6.82 9.28 -22.70
C ALA A 254 7.33 10.38 -23.66
N THR A 255 7.43 10.10 -24.97
CA THR A 255 7.85 11.07 -26.00
C THR A 255 7.06 10.90 -27.30
N GLU A 256 5.74 10.77 -27.23
CA GLU A 256 4.86 11.10 -28.36
C GLU A 256 3.67 11.91 -27.83
N THR A 257 3.89 13.21 -27.63
CA THR A 257 2.79 14.17 -27.77
C THR A 257 2.49 14.25 -29.27
N PRO A 258 1.35 13.76 -29.78
CA PRO A 258 1.02 14.01 -31.16
C PRO A 258 0.78 15.51 -31.32
N ALA A 259 1.67 16.19 -32.04
CA ALA A 259 1.43 17.53 -32.54
C ALA A 259 0.33 17.47 -33.62
N ARG A 260 -0.92 17.21 -33.20
CA ARG A 260 -2.09 17.36 -34.04
C ARG A 260 -2.58 18.79 -33.84
N SER A 261 -2.33 19.64 -34.83
CA SER A 261 -2.95 20.97 -34.90
C SER A 261 -4.46 20.81 -34.98
N LEU A 262 -5.11 20.83 -33.82
CA LEU A 262 -6.56 20.87 -33.68
C LEU A 262 -6.98 22.34 -33.75
N THR A 263 -7.63 22.71 -34.84
CA THR A 263 -8.40 23.95 -34.92
C THR A 263 -9.51 23.89 -33.87
N ALA A 264 -9.31 24.61 -32.76
CA ALA A 264 -10.23 24.62 -31.63
C ALA A 264 -11.58 25.24 -32.04
N ALA A 265 -12.62 24.41 -32.12
CA ALA A 265 -13.98 24.89 -32.03
C ALA A 265 -14.25 25.26 -30.56
N VAL A 266 -14.36 26.56 -30.28
CA VAL A 266 -14.74 27.09 -28.97
C VAL A 266 -16.23 26.83 -28.76
N GLN A 267 -16.57 25.63 -28.29
CA GLN A 267 -17.85 25.36 -27.64
C GLN A 267 -17.64 25.58 -26.14
N GLN A 268 -18.50 26.39 -25.52
CA GLN A 268 -18.38 26.73 -24.09
C GLN A 268 -18.31 25.44 -23.27
N PRO A 269 -17.29 25.28 -22.40
CA PRO A 269 -17.20 24.11 -21.55
C PRO A 269 -18.40 24.07 -20.61
N ASP A 270 -18.97 22.89 -20.38
CA ASP A 270 -19.68 22.67 -19.13
C ASP A 270 -18.66 22.98 -18.02
N ASP A 271 -18.86 24.07 -17.27
CA ASP A 271 -17.95 24.61 -16.25
C ASP A 271 -17.77 23.68 -15.03
N ARG A 272 -18.06 22.39 -15.19
CA ARG A 272 -17.97 21.41 -14.12
C ARG A 272 -16.55 20.86 -14.06
N TYR A 273 -15.87 21.09 -12.96
CA TYR A 273 -14.60 20.46 -12.63
C TYR A 273 -14.79 19.01 -12.15
N PRO A 274 -13.77 18.15 -12.27
CA PRO A 274 -13.78 16.82 -11.68
C PRO A 274 -14.04 16.88 -10.16
N PRO A 275 -14.61 15.82 -9.56
CA PRO A 275 -14.72 15.72 -8.11
C PRO A 275 -13.37 15.97 -7.42
N GLY A 276 -13.32 16.94 -6.50
CA GLY A 276 -12.09 17.28 -5.76
C GLY A 276 -11.16 18.28 -6.44
N VAL A 277 -11.47 18.71 -7.66
CA VAL A 277 -10.72 19.70 -8.44
C VAL A 277 -11.54 20.99 -8.56
N ASP A 278 -10.88 22.14 -8.52
CA ASP A 278 -11.47 23.45 -8.81
C ASP A 278 -10.57 24.29 -9.72
N GLU A 279 -10.87 25.58 -9.85
CA GLU A 279 -10.09 26.51 -10.66
C GLU A 279 -8.65 26.74 -10.19
N SER A 280 -8.37 26.47 -8.91
CA SER A 280 -7.04 26.61 -8.31
C SER A 280 -6.21 25.32 -8.41
N GLY A 281 -6.82 24.15 -8.38
CA GLY A 281 -6.12 22.86 -8.37
C GLY A 281 -6.90 21.76 -7.67
N LEU A 282 -6.23 21.00 -6.80
CA LEU A 282 -6.84 20.02 -5.91
C LEU A 282 -7.39 20.72 -4.67
N ALA A 283 -8.70 20.92 -4.64
CA ALA A 283 -9.39 21.44 -3.46
C ALA A 283 -9.62 20.36 -2.39
N ASP A 284 -9.85 19.12 -2.83
CA ASP A 284 -10.14 17.97 -1.97
C ASP A 284 -9.67 16.68 -2.67
N TYR A 285 -8.44 16.26 -2.39
CA TYR A 285 -7.85 15.07 -3.02
C TYR A 285 -8.53 13.78 -2.56
N GLU A 286 -9.10 13.73 -1.36
CA GLU A 286 -9.83 12.55 -0.85
C GLU A 286 -11.08 12.30 -1.68
N ARG A 287 -11.82 13.37 -2.00
CA ARG A 287 -12.98 13.30 -2.90
C ARG A 287 -12.61 12.85 -4.30
N LEU A 288 -11.46 13.29 -4.82
CA LEU A 288 -10.96 12.83 -6.12
C LEU A 288 -10.62 11.33 -6.09
N VAL A 289 -9.91 10.85 -5.07
CA VAL A 289 -9.57 9.43 -4.93
C VAL A 289 -10.82 8.57 -4.75
N ALA A 290 -11.81 9.04 -3.98
CA ALA A 290 -13.08 8.35 -3.83
C ALA A 290 -13.82 8.21 -5.17
N ALA A 291 -13.83 9.27 -6.00
CA ALA A 291 -14.42 9.23 -7.34
C ALA A 291 -13.67 8.26 -8.27
N HIS A 292 -12.34 8.25 -8.22
CA HIS A 292 -11.52 7.29 -8.96
C HIS A 292 -11.85 5.84 -8.56
N ARG A 293 -11.92 5.55 -7.25
CA ARG A 293 -12.29 4.23 -6.73
C ARG A 293 -13.69 3.81 -7.18
N ALA A 294 -14.67 4.71 -7.08
CA ALA A 294 -16.04 4.47 -7.52
C ALA A 294 -16.12 4.14 -9.01
N SER A 295 -15.32 4.82 -9.84
CA SER A 295 -15.25 4.59 -11.29
C SER A 295 -14.74 3.19 -11.66
N LEU A 296 -14.01 2.52 -10.75
CA LEU A 296 -13.42 1.20 -10.99
C LEU A 296 -14.11 0.06 -10.22
N ALA A 297 -14.88 0.34 -9.17
CA ALA A 297 -15.42 -0.66 -8.23
C ALA A 297 -16.32 -1.74 -8.85
N GLU A 298 -16.94 -1.45 -10.00
CA GLU A 298 -17.88 -2.34 -10.70
C GLU A 298 -17.49 -2.61 -12.16
N GLY A 299 -16.38 -2.03 -12.63
CA GLY A 299 -15.95 -2.11 -14.02
C GLY A 299 -14.81 -3.09 -14.26
N SER A 300 -14.59 -3.42 -15.52
CA SER A 300 -13.31 -3.99 -15.97
C SER A 300 -12.32 -2.87 -16.25
N TYR A 301 -11.04 -3.06 -15.97
CA TYR A 301 -9.99 -2.07 -16.21
C TYR A 301 -8.59 -2.69 -16.20
N THR A 302 -7.64 -1.98 -16.79
CA THR A 302 -6.22 -2.31 -16.72
C THR A 302 -5.52 -1.20 -15.92
N LEU A 303 -4.85 -1.59 -14.83
CA LEU A 303 -4.04 -0.72 -13.99
C LEU A 303 -2.57 -1.08 -14.18
N THR A 304 -1.73 -0.09 -14.44
CA THR A 304 -0.27 -0.26 -14.51
C THR A 304 0.39 0.65 -13.49
N VAL A 305 1.23 0.06 -12.64
CA VAL A 305 2.10 0.78 -11.71
C VAL A 305 3.54 0.63 -12.18
N GLN A 306 4.27 1.74 -12.23
CA GLN A 306 5.69 1.77 -12.54
C GLN A 306 6.45 2.47 -11.42
N TYR A 307 7.60 1.92 -11.08
CA TYR A 307 8.46 2.41 -10.03
C TYR A 307 9.91 2.30 -10.50
N ARG A 308 10.68 3.38 -10.39
CA ARG A 308 12.09 3.42 -10.81
C ARG A 308 12.90 4.14 -9.75
N GLU A 309 14.05 3.57 -9.40
CA GLU A 309 15.02 4.20 -8.50
C GLU A 309 16.21 4.71 -9.27
N PHE A 310 16.76 5.81 -8.77
CA PHE A 310 17.91 6.48 -9.36
C PHE A 310 18.98 6.75 -8.31
N GLU A 311 20.21 6.45 -8.68
CA GLU A 311 21.42 6.84 -7.98
C GLU A 311 22.32 7.60 -8.96
N ASP A 312 22.75 8.80 -8.60
CA ASP A 312 23.54 9.69 -9.46
C ASP A 312 22.95 9.88 -10.88
N GLY A 313 21.62 9.95 -10.95
CA GLY A 313 20.87 10.09 -12.21
C GLY A 313 20.81 8.85 -13.09
N ARG A 314 21.34 7.70 -12.65
CA ARG A 314 21.25 6.42 -13.34
C ARG A 314 20.19 5.54 -12.70
N VAL A 315 19.43 4.82 -13.53
CA VAL A 315 18.43 3.86 -13.03
C VAL A 315 19.14 2.67 -12.38
N THR A 316 18.89 2.43 -11.11
CA THR A 316 19.41 1.28 -10.35
C THR A 316 18.41 0.14 -10.32
N GLY A 317 17.12 0.47 -10.20
CA GLY A 317 16.01 -0.48 -10.14
C GLY A 317 14.81 -0.04 -10.98
N THR A 318 14.09 -0.99 -11.57
CA THR A 318 12.82 -0.76 -12.28
C THR A 318 11.84 -1.86 -11.95
N TYR A 319 10.65 -1.48 -11.51
CA TYR A 319 9.53 -2.34 -11.18
C TYR A 319 8.31 -1.90 -11.98
N VAL A 320 7.62 -2.86 -12.57
CA VAL A 320 6.38 -2.67 -13.33
C VAL A 320 5.39 -3.74 -12.92
N GLU A 321 4.20 -3.33 -12.54
CA GLU A 321 3.09 -4.21 -12.22
C GLU A 321 1.89 -3.85 -13.09
N THR A 322 1.33 -4.84 -13.79
CA THR A 322 0.14 -4.68 -14.61
C THR A 322 -0.96 -5.59 -14.09
N ILE A 323 -2.07 -4.99 -13.68
CA ILE A 323 -3.24 -5.65 -13.13
C ILE A 323 -4.39 -5.46 -14.13
N ARG A 324 -4.84 -6.57 -14.72
CA ARG A 324 -6.02 -6.60 -15.57
C ARG A 324 -7.18 -7.16 -14.77
N VAL A 325 -8.24 -6.39 -14.62
CA VAL A 325 -9.46 -6.77 -13.92
C VAL A 325 -10.58 -6.87 -14.95
N GLU A 326 -11.16 -8.06 -15.10
CA GLU A 326 -12.36 -8.27 -15.90
C GLU A 326 -13.62 -8.24 -15.03
N SER A 327 -13.52 -8.84 -13.83
CA SER A 327 -14.55 -8.80 -12.80
C SER A 327 -13.91 -8.89 -11.42
N ARG A 328 -14.70 -8.74 -10.35
CA ARG A 328 -14.21 -8.84 -8.96
C ARG A 328 -13.48 -10.15 -8.64
N ARG A 329 -13.79 -11.23 -9.37
CA ARG A 329 -13.19 -12.55 -9.15
C ARG A 329 -12.36 -13.04 -10.33
N ARG A 330 -12.29 -12.26 -11.42
CA ARG A 330 -11.54 -12.60 -12.63
C ARG A 330 -10.53 -11.51 -12.96
N TYR A 331 -9.26 -11.79 -12.68
CA TYR A 331 -8.17 -10.84 -12.87
C TYR A 331 -6.85 -11.56 -13.18
N SER A 332 -5.88 -10.82 -13.73
CA SER A 332 -4.50 -11.27 -13.86
C SER A 332 -3.55 -10.15 -13.45
N VAL A 333 -2.48 -10.51 -12.76
CA VAL A 333 -1.40 -9.64 -12.34
C VAL A 333 -0.13 -10.15 -13.00
N SER A 334 0.63 -9.23 -13.60
CA SER A 334 1.97 -9.50 -14.10
C SER A 334 2.94 -8.50 -13.51
N VAL A 335 4.02 -9.01 -12.93
CA VAL A 335 5.06 -8.22 -12.27
C VAL A 335 6.40 -8.45 -12.97
N SER A 336 7.02 -7.37 -13.43
CA SER A 336 8.39 -7.33 -13.93
C SER A 336 9.25 -6.45 -13.03
N ALA A 337 10.44 -6.90 -12.68
CA ALA A 337 11.37 -6.11 -11.88
C ALA A 337 12.79 -6.48 -12.24
N ALA A 338 13.65 -5.47 -12.38
CA ALA A 338 15.04 -5.60 -12.77
C ALA A 338 15.90 -4.58 -12.02
N GLY A 339 17.17 -4.93 -11.78
CA GLY A 339 18.12 -4.09 -11.08
C GLY A 339 18.12 -4.29 -9.56
N ALA A 340 18.78 -3.38 -8.86
CA ALA A 340 18.85 -3.32 -7.40
C ALA A 340 17.95 -2.20 -6.89
N PHE A 341 17.31 -2.44 -5.74
CA PHE A 341 16.46 -1.45 -5.09
C PHE A 341 17.00 -1.18 -3.68
N GLU A 342 17.21 0.10 -3.38
CA GLU A 342 17.52 0.57 -2.03
C GLU A 342 16.25 0.63 -1.18
N THR A 343 15.10 0.90 -1.80
CA THR A 343 13.81 0.90 -1.12
C THR A 343 12.84 -0.10 -1.73
N SER A 344 11.91 -0.60 -0.91
CA SER A 344 10.94 -1.58 -1.41
C SER A 344 10.00 -0.92 -2.44
N PRO A 345 9.88 -1.48 -3.67
CA PRO A 345 8.94 -0.95 -4.65
C PRO A 345 7.52 -0.89 -4.12
N ARG A 346 6.77 0.13 -4.57
CA ARG A 346 5.34 0.29 -4.24
C ARG A 346 4.46 -0.71 -4.98
N ALA A 347 4.60 -1.98 -4.62
CA ALA A 347 3.81 -3.07 -5.16
C ALA A 347 2.38 -3.04 -4.63
N ILE A 348 1.41 -3.24 -5.51
CA ILE A 348 0.02 -3.48 -5.13
C ILE A 348 -0.14 -4.93 -4.68
N VAL A 349 0.30 -5.87 -5.51
CA VAL A 349 0.25 -7.32 -5.27
C VAL A 349 1.65 -7.87 -5.06
N GLY A 350 2.62 -7.44 -5.88
CA GLY A 350 4.02 -7.83 -5.72
C GLY A 350 4.39 -9.20 -6.30
N ALA A 351 3.42 -9.94 -6.85
CA ALA A 351 3.64 -11.23 -7.49
C ALA A 351 2.77 -11.41 -8.73
N ASP A 352 3.16 -12.32 -9.63
CA ASP A 352 2.30 -12.74 -10.72
C ASP A 352 1.11 -13.50 -10.14
N ALA A 353 -0.10 -13.15 -10.57
CA ALA A 353 -1.32 -13.78 -10.09
C ALA A 353 -2.35 -13.94 -11.20
N PHE A 354 -3.24 -14.89 -11.06
CA PHE A 354 -4.37 -15.09 -11.95
C PHE A 354 -5.55 -15.64 -11.15
N SER A 355 -6.75 -15.20 -11.46
CA SER A 355 -7.98 -15.72 -10.89
C SER A 355 -9.03 -15.94 -11.97
N ASP A 356 -9.68 -17.11 -11.96
CA ASP A 356 -10.73 -17.51 -12.90
C ASP A 356 -12.12 -17.62 -12.26
N GLU A 357 -12.35 -16.79 -11.23
CA GLU A 357 -13.54 -16.76 -10.37
C GLU A 357 -13.63 -17.86 -9.31
N ASN A 358 -13.16 -19.07 -9.64
CA ASN A 358 -13.24 -20.23 -8.76
C ASN A 358 -11.93 -20.47 -8.01
N ARG A 359 -10.80 -20.12 -8.62
CA ARG A 359 -9.46 -20.35 -8.06
C ARG A 359 -8.55 -19.19 -8.32
N THR A 360 -7.57 -19.02 -7.43
CA THR A 360 -6.49 -18.05 -7.56
C THR A 360 -5.17 -18.80 -7.61
N TRP A 361 -4.34 -18.47 -8.59
CA TRP A 361 -2.97 -18.95 -8.72
C TRP A 361 -2.03 -17.76 -8.50
N VAL A 362 -1.01 -17.94 -7.66
CA VAL A 362 0.04 -16.93 -7.45
C VAL A 362 1.38 -17.58 -7.70
N ARG A 363 2.15 -17.01 -8.63
CA ARG A 363 3.51 -17.44 -8.92
C ARG A 363 4.49 -16.53 -8.18
N LEU A 364 5.05 -17.06 -7.10
CA LEU A 364 6.14 -16.39 -6.38
C LEU A 364 7.41 -16.43 -7.23
N ARG A 365 8.27 -15.42 -7.06
CA ARG A 365 9.54 -15.32 -7.79
C ARG A 365 10.63 -16.23 -7.23
N SER A 366 10.48 -16.73 -6.00
CA SER A 366 11.37 -17.75 -5.45
C SER A 366 11.00 -19.12 -6.03
N THR A 367 11.95 -20.05 -6.05
CA THR A 367 11.79 -21.43 -6.51
C THR A 367 10.83 -22.27 -5.65
N GLU A 368 10.11 -21.65 -4.72
CA GLU A 368 9.18 -22.32 -3.82
C GLU A 368 7.75 -22.33 -4.37
N PRO A 369 6.96 -23.36 -4.03
CA PRO A 369 5.66 -23.59 -4.61
C PRO A 369 4.66 -22.46 -4.31
N PHE A 370 3.73 -22.29 -5.25
CA PHE A 370 2.63 -21.34 -5.27
C PHE A 370 1.98 -21.13 -3.90
N ALA A 371 1.93 -19.87 -3.41
CA ALA A 371 1.11 -19.50 -2.26
C ALA A 371 -0.31 -19.14 -2.75
N ARG A 372 -1.32 -19.88 -2.33
CA ARG A 372 -2.71 -19.65 -2.76
C ARG A 372 -3.37 -18.61 -1.84
N SER A 373 -2.89 -17.36 -1.88
CA SER A 373 -3.60 -16.25 -1.23
C SER A 373 -4.60 -15.65 -2.21
N ARG A 374 -5.86 -15.48 -1.78
CA ARG A 374 -6.91 -14.82 -2.56
C ARG A 374 -6.64 -13.31 -2.59
N LEU A 375 -6.12 -12.81 -3.71
CA LEU A 375 -6.13 -11.37 -3.95
C LEU A 375 -7.58 -10.92 -4.22
N SER A 376 -8.13 -10.04 -3.41
CA SER A 376 -9.40 -9.39 -3.72
C SER A 376 -9.18 -8.18 -4.63
N THR A 377 -10.08 -7.94 -5.59
CA THR A 377 -10.03 -6.67 -6.37
C THR A 377 -10.28 -5.45 -5.47
N ALA A 378 -10.97 -5.64 -4.34
CA ALA A 378 -11.09 -4.61 -3.31
C ALA A 378 -9.72 -4.19 -2.78
N ARG A 379 -8.83 -5.15 -2.48
CA ARG A 379 -7.45 -4.89 -2.07
C ARG A 379 -6.66 -4.13 -3.14
N VAL A 380 -6.83 -4.46 -4.43
CA VAL A 380 -6.20 -3.70 -5.53
C VAL A 380 -6.65 -2.23 -5.50
N LEU A 381 -7.95 -1.98 -5.39
CA LEU A 381 -8.50 -0.63 -5.36
C LEU A 381 -8.07 0.14 -4.10
N ASP A 382 -8.08 -0.51 -2.94
CA ASP A 382 -7.71 0.12 -1.67
C ASP A 382 -6.23 0.51 -1.64
N GLN A 383 -5.36 -0.36 -2.15
CA GLN A 383 -3.94 -0.09 -2.25
C GLN A 383 -3.63 0.99 -3.29
N THR A 384 -4.33 0.99 -4.43
CA THR A 384 -4.22 2.05 -5.43
C THR A 384 -4.68 3.39 -4.86
N ALA A 385 -5.84 3.42 -4.21
CA ALA A 385 -6.38 4.61 -3.56
C ALA A 385 -5.45 5.12 -2.46
N ARG A 386 -4.80 4.23 -1.72
CA ARG A 386 -3.78 4.58 -0.73
C ARG A 386 -2.58 5.29 -1.38
N TYR A 387 -2.03 4.75 -2.46
CA TYR A 387 -0.90 5.40 -3.16
C TYR A 387 -1.30 6.73 -3.79
N LEU A 388 -2.48 6.83 -4.38
CA LEU A 388 -2.99 8.08 -4.92
C LEU A 388 -3.18 9.13 -3.82
N ARG A 389 -3.72 8.76 -2.65
CA ARG A 389 -3.82 9.68 -1.50
C ARG A 389 -2.45 10.23 -1.10
N TRP A 390 -1.46 9.36 -0.92
CA TRP A 390 -0.10 9.78 -0.54
C TRP A 390 0.58 10.65 -1.58
N SER A 391 0.22 10.52 -2.85
CA SER A 391 0.85 11.27 -3.93
C SER A 391 0.11 12.58 -4.25
N LEU A 392 -1.18 12.66 -3.96
CA LEU A 392 -2.02 13.84 -4.18
C LEU A 392 -2.10 14.77 -2.97
N SER A 393 -1.74 14.32 -1.77
CA SER A 393 -1.70 15.11 -0.53
C SER A 393 -0.56 16.14 -0.49
N ALA A 394 -0.15 16.66 -1.65
CA ALA A 394 0.92 17.64 -1.78
C ALA A 394 0.51 19.01 -1.21
N GLU A 395 1.51 19.80 -0.82
CA GLU A 395 1.29 21.13 -0.22
C GLU A 395 0.69 22.12 -1.20
N GLU A 396 1.11 22.01 -2.47
CA GLU A 396 0.67 22.87 -3.55
C GLU A 396 0.10 22.04 -4.69
N SER A 397 -0.94 22.56 -5.31
CA SER A 397 -1.46 22.02 -6.56
C SER A 397 -1.93 23.14 -7.46
N THR A 398 -1.83 22.93 -8.78
CA THR A 398 -2.32 23.89 -9.77
C THR A 398 -3.07 23.17 -10.88
N LEU A 399 -4.22 23.70 -11.26
CA LEU A 399 -4.92 23.25 -12.45
C LEU A 399 -4.25 23.85 -13.69
N GLY A 400 -3.77 22.99 -14.57
CA GLY A 400 -3.18 23.35 -15.86
C GLY A 400 -4.19 23.29 -17.01
N GLU A 401 -3.69 22.82 -18.15
CA GLU A 401 -4.46 22.70 -19.38
C GLU A 401 -5.63 21.70 -19.28
N ARG A 402 -6.74 22.01 -19.95
CA ARG A 402 -7.87 21.10 -20.17
C ARG A 402 -7.84 20.64 -21.62
N VAL A 403 -7.76 19.34 -21.85
CA VAL A 403 -7.73 18.74 -23.18
C VAL A 403 -9.05 18.02 -23.41
N ARG A 404 -9.69 18.27 -24.56
CA ARG A 404 -10.92 17.55 -24.95
C ARG A 404 -10.54 16.36 -25.85
N GLU A 405 -10.84 15.15 -25.40
CA GLU A 405 -10.54 13.91 -26.10
C GLU A 405 -11.84 13.19 -26.50
N GLU A 406 -12.13 13.13 -27.80
CA GLU A 406 -13.27 12.43 -28.43
C GLU A 406 -14.65 12.83 -27.92
N ASN A 407 -14.98 12.58 -26.65
CA ASN A 407 -16.21 12.98 -25.95
C ASN A 407 -16.01 13.27 -24.45
N ARG A 408 -14.77 13.38 -23.97
CA ARG A 408 -14.45 13.60 -22.56
C ARG A 408 -13.51 14.78 -22.38
N THR A 409 -13.59 15.45 -21.24
CA THR A 409 -12.62 16.49 -20.86
C THR A 409 -11.61 15.87 -19.91
N VAL A 410 -10.32 16.03 -20.21
CA VAL A 410 -9.21 15.62 -19.36
C VAL A 410 -8.55 16.86 -18.78
N TYR A 411 -8.44 16.90 -17.46
CA TYR A 411 -7.87 17.97 -16.67
C TYR A 411 -6.46 17.57 -16.26
N ARG A 412 -5.48 18.40 -16.62
CA ARG A 412 -4.10 18.24 -16.14
C ARG A 412 -3.94 18.99 -14.83
N VAL A 413 -3.59 18.28 -13.77
CA VAL A 413 -3.30 18.84 -12.46
C VAL A 413 -1.83 18.59 -12.15
N THR A 414 -1.12 19.60 -11.67
CA THR A 414 0.26 19.43 -11.15
C THR A 414 0.27 19.58 -9.64
N THR A 415 1.16 18.85 -8.98
CA THR A 415 1.31 18.83 -7.52
C THR A 415 2.76 19.07 -7.15
N ALA A 416 3.03 19.80 -6.06
CA ALA A 416 4.36 20.06 -5.55
C ALA A 416 4.39 20.08 -4.01
N GLY A 417 5.53 19.70 -3.43
CA GLY A 417 5.75 19.69 -1.97
C GLY A 417 5.92 18.28 -1.43
N ASP A 418 5.82 18.13 -0.11
CA ASP A 418 6.08 16.87 0.59
C ASP A 418 4.75 16.18 0.95
N PRO A 419 4.19 15.32 0.08
CA PRO A 419 2.81 14.89 0.25
C PRO A 419 2.66 13.88 1.40
N TYR A 420 3.74 13.21 1.81
CA TYR A 420 3.71 12.19 2.85
C TYR A 420 5.07 12.06 3.59
N PRO A 421 5.09 11.81 4.94
CA PRO A 421 6.31 11.60 5.71
C PRO A 421 7.25 10.52 5.16
N GLY A 422 8.46 10.88 4.76
CA GLY A 422 9.37 9.91 4.13
C GLY A 422 9.56 10.15 2.64
N ILE A 423 8.80 11.09 2.08
CA ILE A 423 8.98 11.65 0.75
C ILE A 423 9.37 13.12 0.92
N ARG A 424 10.32 13.58 0.12
CA ARG A 424 10.70 14.99 -0.01
C ARG A 424 10.71 15.42 -1.46
N ASP A 425 10.58 16.72 -1.68
CA ASP A 425 10.77 17.38 -2.98
C ASP A 425 9.89 16.76 -4.08
N ALA A 426 8.67 16.32 -3.72
CA ALA A 426 7.83 15.61 -4.67
C ALA A 426 7.22 16.56 -5.68
N ASN A 427 7.27 16.17 -6.95
CA ASN A 427 6.67 16.89 -8.07
C ASN A 427 5.85 15.93 -8.91
N GLY A 428 4.60 16.27 -9.17
CA GLY A 428 3.65 15.38 -9.83
C GLY A 428 2.87 16.01 -10.98
N THR A 429 2.43 15.17 -11.91
CA THR A 429 1.44 15.51 -12.93
C THR A 429 0.39 14.40 -13.00
N VAL A 430 -0.87 14.80 -12.98
CA VAL A 430 -2.04 13.90 -12.97
C VAL A 430 -3.03 14.33 -14.04
N TYR A 431 -3.59 13.36 -14.75
CA TYR A 431 -4.62 13.55 -15.76
C TYR A 431 -5.91 12.90 -15.29
N VAL A 432 -6.94 13.72 -15.13
CA VAL A 432 -8.22 13.36 -14.51
C VAL A 432 -9.35 13.62 -15.50
N THR A 433 -10.29 12.70 -15.65
CA THR A 433 -11.52 12.94 -16.42
C THR A 433 -12.55 13.72 -15.61
N ASP A 434 -13.59 14.22 -16.26
CA ASP A 434 -14.70 14.97 -15.66
C ASP A 434 -15.47 14.20 -14.56
N ASP A 435 -15.49 12.87 -14.62
CA ASP A 435 -16.08 11.99 -13.60
C ASP A 435 -15.14 11.64 -12.43
N GLY A 436 -13.87 12.07 -12.48
CA GLY A 436 -12.88 11.82 -11.42
C GLY A 436 -12.01 10.58 -11.62
N LEU A 437 -12.08 9.91 -12.78
CA LEU A 437 -11.16 8.82 -13.10
C LEU A 437 -9.74 9.38 -13.40
N ILE A 438 -8.78 9.03 -12.54
CA ILE A 438 -7.36 9.26 -12.79
C ILE A 438 -6.85 8.29 -13.88
N ARG A 439 -6.55 8.84 -15.06
CA ARG A 439 -6.03 8.13 -16.24
C ARG A 439 -4.54 7.88 -16.15
N TYR A 440 -3.81 8.87 -15.65
CA TYR A 440 -2.37 8.82 -15.50
C TYR A 440 -1.96 9.74 -14.36
N GLY A 441 -1.05 9.29 -13.52
CA GLY A 441 -0.35 10.09 -12.53
C GLY A 441 1.12 9.70 -12.53
N GLN A 442 2.00 10.68 -12.47
CA GLN A 442 3.44 10.47 -12.34
C GLN A 442 4.00 11.44 -11.31
N TRP A 443 4.87 10.95 -10.45
CA TRP A 443 5.55 11.69 -9.40
C TRP A 443 7.04 11.37 -9.43
N ASP A 444 7.85 12.42 -9.30
CA ASP A 444 9.28 12.35 -9.01
C ASP A 444 9.50 12.84 -7.59
N TYR A 445 10.26 12.11 -6.78
CA TYR A 445 10.52 12.49 -5.40
C TYR A 445 11.82 11.90 -4.86
N VAL A 446 12.21 12.35 -3.66
CA VAL A 446 13.36 11.83 -2.92
C VAL A 446 12.89 11.15 -1.63
N THR A 447 13.39 9.97 -1.34
CA THR A 447 13.11 9.26 -0.07
C THR A 447 13.84 9.95 1.09
N ALA A 448 13.15 10.13 2.21
CA ALA A 448 13.73 10.84 3.34
C ALA A 448 14.80 10.02 4.09
N SER A 449 14.73 8.69 4.01
CA SER A 449 15.60 7.74 4.70
C SER A 449 17.04 7.79 4.19
N ASP A 450 17.20 7.77 2.88
CA ASP A 450 18.48 7.49 2.20
C ASP A 450 18.77 8.46 1.05
N GLY A 451 17.82 9.33 0.68
CA GLY A 451 18.01 10.30 -0.40
C GLY A 451 17.88 9.71 -1.80
N THR A 452 17.40 8.47 -1.93
CA THR A 452 17.14 7.83 -3.22
C THR A 452 16.09 8.61 -4.01
N ARG A 453 16.41 8.97 -5.25
CA ARG A 453 15.43 9.57 -6.16
C ARG A 453 14.56 8.48 -6.77
N VAL A 454 13.26 8.71 -6.78
CA VAL A 454 12.25 7.75 -7.24
C VAL A 454 11.33 8.40 -8.25
N GLU A 455 11.07 7.71 -9.35
CA GLU A 455 9.92 7.98 -10.23
C GLU A 455 8.83 6.93 -9.98
N PHE A 456 7.63 7.38 -9.63
CA PHE A 456 6.44 6.56 -9.44
C PHE A 456 5.35 6.98 -10.42
N ALA A 457 4.75 6.02 -11.12
CA ALA A 457 3.65 6.30 -12.04
C ALA A 457 2.53 5.27 -11.90
N VAL A 458 1.29 5.75 -12.05
CA VAL A 458 0.06 4.95 -12.08
C VAL A 458 -0.70 5.29 -13.36
N ARG A 459 -1.13 4.28 -14.10
CA ARG A 459 -1.92 4.42 -15.31
C ARG A 459 -3.15 3.53 -15.27
N THR A 460 -4.30 4.11 -15.58
CA THR A 460 -5.56 3.38 -15.71
C THR A 460 -6.01 3.41 -17.17
N SER A 461 -6.23 2.25 -17.77
CA SER A 461 -6.63 2.10 -19.18
C SER A 461 -7.73 1.05 -19.35
N GLU A 462 -8.28 0.97 -20.57
CA GLU A 462 -9.22 -0.08 -20.97
C GLU A 462 -10.48 -0.22 -20.09
N VAL A 463 -10.87 0.84 -19.38
CA VAL A 463 -12.06 0.85 -18.50
C VAL A 463 -13.32 0.46 -19.28
N GLY A 464 -14.03 -0.56 -18.80
CA GLY A 464 -15.20 -1.18 -19.41
C GLY A 464 -14.89 -2.21 -20.51
N THR A 465 -13.63 -2.36 -20.92
CA THR A 465 -13.22 -3.17 -22.08
C THR A 465 -12.18 -4.24 -21.77
N THR A 466 -11.50 -4.18 -20.61
CA THR A 466 -10.51 -5.18 -20.22
C THR A 466 -11.10 -6.59 -20.21
N ARG A 467 -10.31 -7.55 -20.67
CA ARG A 467 -10.58 -8.99 -20.65
C ARG A 467 -9.36 -9.73 -20.10
N VAL A 468 -9.58 -10.85 -19.44
CA VAL A 468 -8.52 -11.63 -18.80
C VAL A 468 -8.53 -13.04 -19.36
N SER A 469 -7.41 -13.40 -19.99
CA SER A 469 -7.10 -14.77 -20.42
C SER A 469 -6.23 -15.47 -19.40
N ARG A 470 -6.42 -16.78 -19.23
CA ARG A 470 -5.56 -17.61 -18.39
C ARG A 470 -4.12 -17.59 -18.91
N PRO A 471 -3.12 -17.28 -18.06
CA PRO A 471 -1.73 -17.29 -18.50
C PRO A 471 -1.17 -18.73 -18.53
N PRO A 472 -0.19 -19.03 -19.41
CA PRO A 472 0.35 -20.39 -19.58
C PRO A 472 0.89 -21.02 -18.29
N TRP A 473 1.47 -20.23 -17.39
CA TRP A 473 2.01 -20.72 -16.12
C TRP A 473 0.90 -21.19 -15.16
N ALA A 474 -0.31 -20.65 -15.27
CA ALA A 474 -1.45 -21.09 -14.47
C ALA A 474 -2.10 -22.36 -15.01
N GLU A 475 -1.81 -22.76 -16.25
CA GLU A 475 -2.24 -24.06 -16.81
C GLU A 475 -1.44 -25.21 -16.21
N GLN A 476 -0.12 -25.01 -16.01
CA GLN A 476 0.80 -26.03 -15.52
C GLN A 476 0.48 -26.47 -14.09
N GLY A 477 0.17 -25.51 -13.20
CA GLY A 477 -0.15 -25.82 -11.80
C GLY A 477 -1.46 -26.58 -11.57
N GLY A 478 -2.29 -26.78 -12.60
CA GLY A 478 -3.53 -27.57 -12.50
C GLY A 478 -3.35 -29.07 -12.69
N ASN A 479 -2.21 -29.52 -13.22
CA ASN A 479 -1.97 -30.93 -13.52
C ASN A 479 -1.40 -31.73 -12.34
N ASP A 480 -0.84 -31.07 -11.33
CA ASP A 480 -0.20 -31.74 -10.18
C ASP A 480 -1.21 -32.27 -9.14
N ASP A 481 -2.47 -31.82 -9.16
CA ASP A 481 -3.53 -32.26 -8.23
C ASP A 481 -4.12 -33.66 -8.59
N GLY A 482 -3.66 -34.30 -9.67
CA GLY A 482 -4.22 -35.55 -10.20
C GLY A 482 -3.47 -36.84 -9.83
N ALA A 483 -2.39 -36.77 -9.05
CA ALA A 483 -1.47 -37.91 -8.84
C ALA A 483 -1.18 -38.26 -7.36
N SER A 484 -2.10 -37.98 -6.43
CA SER A 484 -1.99 -38.39 -5.02
C SER A 484 -2.95 -39.52 -4.65
#